data_AF-A0A2S6GDS8-F1
#
_entry.id   AF-A0A2S6GDS8-F1
#
_cell.length_a   1.000
_cell.length_b   1.000
_cell.length_c   1.000
_cell.angle_alpha   90.00
_cell.angle_beta   90.00
_cell.angle_gamma   90.00
#
_symmetry.space_group_name_H-M   'P 1'
#
loop_
_entity.id
_entity.type
_entity.pdbx_description
1 polymer ?
#
loop_
_entity_poly.entity_id
_entity_poly.type
_entity_poly.pdbx_seq_one_letter_code
_entity_poly.pdbx_strand_id
1 'polypeptide(L)' 'MKLVESGVSVAEAARQLGLIEQTLRNWVETHRKKNPTTATPLSVDERARLRELERENHELRMKNEFLGKAAAFFARDYR' A
#
# COMPACT_ATOMS: atom_id res chain seq x y z
N MET A 1 10.96 -3.71 -10.18
CA MET A 1 10.96 -2.41 -9.47
C MET A 1 9.70 -2.18 -8.62
N LYS A 2 8.55 -2.71 -9.04
CA LYS A 2 7.27 -2.67 -8.32
C LYS A 2 7.33 -2.99 -6.81
N LEU A 3 8.24 -3.87 -6.39
CA LEU A 3 8.44 -4.27 -4.98
C LEU A 3 8.92 -3.12 -4.07
N VAL A 4 9.89 -2.32 -4.54
CA VAL A 4 10.41 -1.17 -3.76
C VAL A 4 9.37 -0.05 -3.69
N GLU A 5 8.56 0.10 -4.73
CA GLU A 5 7.45 1.05 -4.77
C GLU A 5 6.26 0.63 -3.89
N SER A 6 6.09 -0.68 -3.65
CA SER A 6 5.08 -1.23 -2.73
C SER A 6 5.49 -1.19 -1.24
N GLY A 7 6.56 -0.46 -0.89
CA GLY A 7 6.99 -0.26 0.50
C GLY A 7 7.95 -1.32 1.05
N VAL A 8 8.41 -2.27 0.23
CA VAL A 8 9.41 -3.27 0.62
C VAL A 8 10.81 -2.65 0.57
N SER A 9 11.64 -2.94 1.59
CA SER A 9 13.02 -2.43 1.63
C SER A 9 13.85 -2.96 0.45
N VAL A 10 14.85 -2.19 0.00
CA VAL A 10 15.75 -2.61 -1.10
C VAL A 10 16.45 -3.94 -0.79
N ALA A 11 16.84 -4.15 0.47
CA ALA A 11 17.47 -5.40 0.92
C ALA A 11 16.52 -6.62 0.79
N GLU A 12 15.25 -6.44 1.10
CA GLU A 12 14.26 -7.51 1.02
C GLU A 12 13.82 -7.80 -0.41
N ALA A 13 13.66 -6.75 -1.22
CA ALA A 13 13.44 -6.90 -2.66
C ALA A 13 14.64 -7.59 -3.34
N ALA A 14 15.88 -7.30 -2.92
CA ALA A 14 17.07 -7.95 -3.46
C ALA A 14 17.09 -9.44 -3.14
N ARG A 15 16.81 -9.82 -1.89
CA ARG A 15 16.70 -11.23 -1.47
C ARG A 15 15.62 -11.99 -2.25
N GLN A 16 14.45 -11.40 -2.44
CA GLN A 16 13.36 -12.03 -3.20
C GLN A 16 13.69 -12.22 -4.68
N LEU A 17 14.51 -11.34 -5.25
CA LEU A 17 14.92 -11.40 -6.65
C LEU A 17 16.23 -12.19 -6.87
N GLY A 18 16.83 -12.73 -5.80
CA GLY A 18 18.13 -13.40 -5.87
C GLY A 18 19.28 -12.46 -6.30
N LEU A 19 19.13 -11.16 -6.06
CA LEU A 19 20.09 -10.13 -6.45
C LEU A 19 20.95 -9.71 -5.26
N ILE A 20 22.16 -9.26 -5.57
CA ILE A 20 22.99 -8.55 -4.61
C ILE A 20 22.34 -7.19 -4.31
N GLU A 21 22.21 -6.84 -3.03
CA GLU A 21 21.56 -5.59 -2.59
C GLU A 21 22.18 -4.35 -3.26
N GLN A 22 23.51 -4.30 -3.37
CA GLN A 22 24.22 -3.19 -4.00
C GLN A 22 23.81 -3.00 -5.47
N THR A 23 23.60 -4.09 -6.21
CA THR A 23 23.17 -4.05 -7.61
C THR A 23 21.76 -3.47 -7.71
N LEU A 24 20.85 -3.95 -6.86
CA LEU A 24 19.48 -3.44 -6.85
C LEU A 24 19.43 -1.98 -6.41
N ARG A 25 20.25 -1.57 -5.43
CA ARG A 25 20.39 -0.18 -4.99
C ARG A 25 20.86 0.74 -6.12
N ASN A 26 21.91 0.34 -6.84
CA ASN A 26 22.44 1.10 -7.98
C ASN A 26 21.39 1.26 -9.09
N TRP A 27 20.59 0.21 -9.36
CA TRP A 27 19.50 0.27 -10.33
C TRP A 27 18.36 1.18 -9.89
N VAL A 28 17.95 1.12 -8.62
CA VAL A 28 16.93 2.02 -8.05
C VAL A 28 17.39 3.47 -8.12
N GLU A 29 18.66 3.75 -7.79
CA GLU A 29 19.22 5.09 -7.87
C GLU A 29 19.30 5.60 -9.32
N THR A 30 19.77 4.76 -10.24
CA THR A 30 19.80 5.08 -11.67
C THR A 30 18.40 5.33 -12.22
N HIS A 31 17.43 4.53 -11.80
CA HIS A 31 16.03 4.72 -12.19
C HIS A 31 15.45 6.02 -11.61
N ARG A 32 15.77 6.38 -10.37
CA ARG A 32 15.37 7.67 -9.76
C ARG A 32 15.99 8.88 -10.45
N LYS A 33 17.22 8.76 -10.93
CA LYS A 33 17.90 9.83 -11.70
C LYS A 33 17.33 9.97 -13.11
N LYS A 34 17.01 8.85 -13.77
CA LYS A 34 16.44 8.82 -15.14
C LYS A 34 14.94 9.12 -15.18
N ASN A 35 14.23 8.73 -14.13
CA ASN A 35 12.84 9.06 -13.88
C ASN A 35 12.81 9.88 -12.59
N PRO A 36 13.17 11.19 -12.65
CA PRO A 36 12.98 12.07 -11.52
C PRO A 36 11.52 11.91 -11.15
N THR A 37 11.28 11.28 -10.00
CA THR A 37 9.94 10.95 -9.60
C THR A 37 9.23 12.29 -9.51
N THR A 38 8.25 12.53 -10.37
CA THR A 38 7.17 13.50 -10.14
C THR A 38 6.31 13.02 -8.96
N ALA A 39 6.94 12.47 -7.91
CA ALA A 39 6.41 12.51 -6.57
C ALA A 39 6.61 13.96 -6.13
N THR A 40 5.85 14.85 -6.77
CA THR A 40 5.53 16.14 -6.21
C THR A 40 5.09 15.83 -4.78
N PRO A 41 5.76 16.39 -3.76
CA PRO A 41 5.30 16.22 -2.39
C PRO A 41 3.81 16.54 -2.39
N LEU A 42 2.97 15.60 -1.90
CA LEU A 42 1.53 15.80 -1.89
C LEU A 42 1.26 17.20 -1.33
N SER A 43 0.53 18.00 -2.10
CA SER A 43 0.03 19.28 -1.65
C SER A 43 -0.67 19.09 -0.30
N VAL A 44 -0.74 20.14 0.51
CA VAL A 44 -1.46 20.10 1.79
C VAL A 44 -2.90 19.62 1.57
N ASP A 45 -3.50 20.00 0.44
CA ASP A 45 -4.84 19.58 0.01
C ASP A 45 -4.91 18.08 -0.29
N GLU A 46 -3.94 17.55 -1.03
CA GLU A 46 -3.89 16.12 -1.36
C GLU A 46 -3.65 15.25 -0.11
N ARG A 47 -2.87 15.74 0.87
CA ARG A 47 -2.71 15.06 2.16
C ARG A 47 -3.98 15.08 3.00
N ALA A 48 -4.72 16.19 3.00
CA ALA A 48 -5.99 16.29 3.71
C ALA A 48 -7.01 15.33 3.10
N ARG A 49 -7.11 15.30 1.76
CA ARG A 49 -7.96 14.37 1.03
C ARG A 49 -7.59 12.92 1.30
N LEU A 50 -6.29 12.59 1.32
CA LEU A 50 -5.82 11.23 1.61
C LEU A 50 -6.22 10.77 3.01
N ARG A 51 -6.09 11.63 4.03
CA ARG A 51 -6.54 11.31 5.41
C ARG A 51 -8.04 11.08 5.49
N GLU A 52 -8.84 11.88 4.78
CA GLU A 52 -10.29 11.71 4.75
C GLU A 52 -10.66 10.36 4.11
N LEU A 53 -10.02 10.03 2.97
CA LEU A 53 -10.21 8.74 2.31
C LEU A 53 -9.79 7.56 3.19
N GLU A 54 -8.69 7.66 3.92
CA GLU A 54 -8.25 6.63 4.86
C GLU A 54 -9.27 6.42 6.00
N ARG A 55 -9.79 7.52 6.55
CA ARG A 55 -10.84 7.50 7.58
C ARG A 55 -12.13 6.85 7.05
N GLU A 56 -12.59 7.26 5.87
CA GLU A 56 -13.78 6.67 5.24
C GLU A 56 -13.59 5.18 4.95
N ASN A 57 -12.43 4.78 4.44
CA ASN A 57 -12.13 3.37 4.18
C ASN A 57 -12.17 2.53 5.47
N HIS A 58 -11.63 3.07 6.56
CA HIS A 58 -11.67 2.41 7.86
C HIS A 58 -13.12 2.22 8.34
N GLU A 59 -13.95 3.27 8.29
CA GLU A 59 -15.36 3.18 8.67
C GLU A 59 -16.14 2.17 7.80
N LEU A 60 -15.90 2.17 6.49
CA LEU A 60 -16.54 1.23 5.58
C LEU A 60 -16.15 -0.22 5.88
N ARG A 61 -14.88 -0.49 6.19
CA ARG A 61 -14.42 -1.83 6.60
C ARG A 61 -15.11 -2.30 7.86
N MET A 62 -15.20 -1.44 8.87
CA MET A 62 -15.89 -1.76 10.14
C MET A 62 -17.37 -2.07 9.91
N LYS A 63 -18.06 -1.27 9.09
CA LYS A 63 -19.47 -1.51 8.72
C LYS A 63 -19.64 -2.84 7.97
N ASN A 64 -18.77 -3.10 7.00
CA ASN A 64 -18.81 -4.33 6.22
C ASN A 64 -18.59 -5.56 7.12
N GLU A 65 -17.61 -5.50 8.03
CA GLU A 65 -17.37 -6.58 8.99
C GLU A 65 -18.57 -6.81 9.91
N PHE A 66 -19.18 -5.75 10.43
CA PHE A 66 -20.38 -5.85 11.26
C PHE A 66 -21.55 -6.49 10.50
N LEU A 67 -21.83 -6.02 9.28
CA LEU A 67 -22.88 -6.56 8.43
C LEU A 67 -22.61 -8.03 8.07
N GLY A 68 -21.36 -8.38 7.78
CA GLY A 68 -20.95 -9.77 7.53
C GLY A 68 -21.21 -10.67 8.74
N LYS A 69 -20.89 -10.20 9.96
CA LYS A 69 -21.19 -10.92 11.21
C LYS A 69 -22.70 -11.06 11.45
N ALA A 70 -23.47 -10.01 11.20
CA ALA A 70 -24.93 -10.05 11.33
C ALA A 70 -25.55 -11.02 10.33
N ALA A 71 -25.15 -10.97 9.05
CA ALA A 71 -25.60 -11.89 8.03
C ALA A 71 -25.26 -13.35 8.39
N ALA A 72 -24.05 -13.61 8.89
CA ALA A 72 -23.62 -14.93 9.34
C ALA A 72 -24.41 -15.42 10.56
N PHE A 73 -24.75 -14.53 11.51
CA PHE A 73 -25.59 -14.85 12.66
C PHE A 73 -26.99 -15.27 12.21
N PHE A 74 -27.66 -14.46 11.39
CA PHE A 74 -28.99 -14.81 10.90
C PHE A 74 -28.97 -16.08 10.04
N ALA A 75 -27.98 -16.28 9.16
CA ALA A 75 -27.86 -17.49 8.36
C ALA A 75 -27.69 -18.78 9.20
N ARG A 76 -27.21 -18.68 10.44
CA ARG A 76 -27.11 -19.81 11.38
C ARG A 76 -28.41 -20.07 12.13
N ASP A 77 -29.18 -19.03 12.46
CA ASP A 77 -30.46 -19.14 13.18
C ASP A 77 -31.62 -19.59 12.27
N TYR A 78 -31.51 -19.37 10.95
CA TYR A 78 -32.50 -19.85 9.97
C TYR A 78 -32.22 -21.28 9.44
N ARG A 79 -31.37 -22.07 10.11
CA ARG A 79 -31.09 -23.48 9.75
C ARG A 79 -31.90 -24.45 10.60
#